data_AF-A0AAE0ICW0-F1
#
_entry.id   AF-A0AAE0ICW0-F1
#
_cell.length_a   1.000
_cell.length_b   1.000
_cell.length_c   1.000
_cell.angle_alpha   90.00
_cell.angle_beta   90.00
_cell.angle_gamma   90.00
#
_symmetry.space_group_name_H-M   'P 1'
#
loop_
_entity.id
_entity.type
_entity.pdbx_description
1 polymer ?
#
loop_
_entity_poly.entity_id
_entity_poly.type
_entity_poly.pdbx_seq_one_letter_code
_entity_poly.pdbx_strand_id
1 'polypeptide(L)'
;MPTYGQLLTDLNLPGPRSIVIVNHLNCSIVVGIAAPTIAKMLSRRIARASQLRMAARRLPVVQHRTFMPEQVTGRKEIDEQYPDFPTLSEAEDPGQNGGYINPPRIKRQFRDPHSDWWDKQERRNYGEPVHEDNDILGMFSPYEYTWVSPAKGLFQIGCFVATVLGLCFVIKQTYPDQVSYPREFEGGLVKELGGAGALRARKAGDADP
;
A
#
# COMPACT_ATOMS: atom_id res chain seq x y z
N MET A 1 42.34 28.37 -19.33
CA MET A 1 41.24 28.56 -20.29
C MET A 1 40.02 29.05 -19.51
N PRO A 2 39.31 30.07 -19.99
CA PRO A 2 38.73 31.10 -19.13
C PRO A 2 37.22 30.96 -18.93
N THR A 3 36.81 31.37 -17.74
CA THR A 3 35.48 31.80 -17.35
C THR A 3 35.05 33.06 -18.12
N TYR A 4 33.88 33.01 -18.76
CA TYR A 4 33.11 34.16 -19.29
C TYR A 4 31.80 34.17 -18.48
N GLY A 5 31.38 35.22 -17.78
CA GLY A 5 31.32 36.63 -18.18
C GLY A 5 29.84 36.96 -18.42
N GLN A 6 29.13 37.43 -17.39
CA GLN A 6 28.57 38.79 -17.34
C GLN A 6 27.87 39.23 -18.63
N LEU A 7 26.55 39.44 -18.57
CA LEU A 7 25.90 40.61 -19.15
C LEU A 7 24.59 40.88 -18.40
N LEU A 8 24.28 42.17 -18.22
CA LEU A 8 23.05 42.77 -17.67
C LEU A 8 22.98 43.00 -16.15
N THR A 9 23.93 43.78 -15.64
CA THR A 9 23.58 44.94 -14.82
C THR A 9 23.07 46.04 -15.73
N ASP A 10 21.87 46.58 -15.48
CA ASP A 10 21.53 48.01 -15.62
C ASP A 10 20.04 48.23 -15.32
N LEU A 11 19.73 48.70 -14.10
CA LEU A 11 18.76 49.76 -13.78
C LEU A 11 18.54 49.80 -12.26
N ASN A 12 19.44 50.56 -11.63
CA ASN A 12 19.32 51.07 -10.28
C ASN A 12 18.29 52.21 -10.30
N LEU A 13 17.13 52.04 -9.64
CA LEU A 13 16.17 53.11 -9.37
C LEU A 13 15.81 53.07 -7.87
N PRO A 14 16.02 54.16 -7.11
CA PRO A 14 15.78 54.20 -5.67
C PRO A 14 14.32 54.56 -5.38
N GLY A 15 13.62 53.73 -4.61
CA GLY A 15 12.27 54.04 -4.12
C GLY A 15 11.75 52.99 -3.13
N PRO A 16 10.97 53.40 -2.10
CA PRO A 16 10.52 52.49 -1.04
C PRO A 16 9.49 51.50 -1.61
N ARG A 17 9.78 50.20 -1.54
CA ARG A 17 8.80 49.16 -1.87
C ARG A 17 7.90 48.93 -0.67
N SER A 18 6.71 49.52 -0.73
CA SER A 18 5.58 49.17 0.11
C SER A 18 5.18 47.72 -0.18
N ILE A 19 5.26 46.87 0.84
CA ILE A 19 4.70 45.53 0.82
C ILE A 19 3.18 45.70 0.96
N VAL A 20 2.46 45.58 -0.16
CA VAL A 20 1.00 45.48 -0.18
C VAL A 20 0.65 44.00 -0.08
N ILE A 21 0.30 43.54 1.12
CA ILE A 21 -0.33 42.24 1.33
C ILE A 21 -1.78 42.39 0.85
N VAL A 22 -2.06 41.94 -0.38
CA VAL A 22 -3.43 41.80 -0.86
C VAL A 22 -4.01 40.54 -0.23
N ASN A 23 -4.73 40.71 0.88
CA ASN A 23 -5.57 39.67 1.46
C ASN A 23 -6.75 39.40 0.51
N HIS A 24 -6.59 38.40 -0.37
CA HIS A 24 -7.73 37.88 -1.11
C HIS A 24 -8.51 36.90 -0.22
N LEU A 25 -9.60 37.42 0.32
CA LEU A 25 -10.66 36.70 1.00
C LEU A 25 -11.20 35.57 0.09
N ASN A 26 -11.43 34.43 0.74
CA ASN A 26 -12.53 33.49 0.57
C ASN A 26 -12.78 32.89 -0.83
N CYS A 27 -12.29 31.66 -1.02
CA CYS A 27 -12.96 30.67 -1.87
C CYS A 27 -12.83 29.28 -1.21
N SER A 28 -13.69 29.02 -0.22
CA SER A 28 -13.91 27.67 0.31
C SER A 28 -15.02 27.03 -0.51
N ILE A 29 -14.67 26.08 -1.37
CA ILE A 29 -15.64 25.21 -2.05
C ILE A 29 -16.14 24.22 -1.01
N VAL A 30 -17.29 24.55 -0.39
CA VAL A 30 -18.03 23.64 0.48
C VAL A 30 -18.84 22.71 -0.42
N VAL A 31 -18.38 21.46 -0.55
CA VAL A 31 -19.16 20.37 -1.15
C VAL A 31 -20.27 20.01 -0.17
N GLY A 32 -21.46 20.57 -0.40
CA GLY A 32 -22.66 20.25 0.35
C GLY A 32 -23.17 18.85 0.02
N ILE A 33 -22.84 17.87 0.85
CA ILE A 33 -23.52 16.57 0.87
C ILE A 33 -24.83 16.76 1.64
N ALA A 34 -25.94 16.78 0.92
CA ALA A 34 -27.28 16.81 1.49
C ALA A 34 -27.56 15.48 2.21
N ALA A 35 -27.53 15.51 3.55
CA ALA A 35 -28.03 14.44 4.39
C ALA A 35 -29.57 14.55 4.51
N PRO A 36 -30.35 13.50 4.21
CA PRO A 36 -31.78 13.53 4.49
C PRO A 36 -32.03 13.40 6.00
N THR A 37 -32.58 14.46 6.57
CA THR A 37 -33.18 14.53 7.90
C THR A 37 -34.42 13.63 7.95
N ILE A 38 -34.27 12.44 8.54
CA ILE A 38 -35.40 11.56 8.87
C ILE A 38 -35.78 11.79 10.34
N ALA A 39 -37.08 11.97 10.53
CA ALA A 39 -37.73 12.48 11.71
C ALA A 39 -37.48 11.67 13.00
N LYS A 40 -37.31 12.40 14.10
CA LYS A 40 -37.54 11.96 15.47
C LYS A 40 -39.00 11.50 15.61
N MET A 41 -39.22 10.20 15.82
CA MET A 41 -40.44 9.70 16.47
C MET A 41 -40.06 8.96 17.75
N LEU A 42 -40.33 9.63 18.88
CA LEU A 42 -40.48 9.01 20.19
C LEU A 42 -41.74 8.14 20.17
N SER A 43 -41.61 6.84 20.43
CA SER A 43 -42.77 6.04 20.82
C SER A 43 -42.41 4.90 21.77
N ARG A 44 -42.80 5.14 23.03
CA ARG A 44 -43.45 4.20 23.96
C ARG A 44 -42.80 2.83 24.15
N ARG A 45 -42.04 2.77 25.24
CA ARG A 45 -42.21 1.80 26.35
C ARG A 45 -43.05 0.57 26.00
N ILE A 46 -42.39 -0.53 25.67
CA ILE A 46 -42.71 -1.85 26.23
C ILE A 46 -41.37 -2.53 26.56
N ALA A 47 -40.84 -2.24 27.75
CA ALA A 47 -39.82 -3.08 28.34
C ALA A 47 -40.50 -4.37 28.82
N ARG A 48 -40.52 -5.40 27.97
CA ARG A 48 -40.70 -6.77 28.45
C ARG A 48 -39.35 -7.26 28.94
N ALA A 49 -39.13 -7.12 30.25
CA ALA A 49 -38.12 -7.89 30.94
C ALA A 49 -38.54 -9.37 30.89
N SER A 50 -38.22 -10.04 29.79
CA SER A 50 -38.15 -11.49 29.84
C SER A 50 -37.01 -11.81 30.80
N GLN A 51 -37.34 -12.41 31.94
CA GLN A 51 -36.34 -12.98 32.81
C GLN A 51 -35.68 -14.10 32.02
N LEU A 52 -34.58 -13.78 31.33
CA LEU A 52 -33.64 -14.76 30.87
C LEU A 52 -33.14 -15.41 32.15
N ARG A 53 -33.74 -16.55 32.52
CA ARG A 53 -33.09 -17.48 33.44
C ARG A 53 -31.79 -17.84 32.72
N MET A 54 -30.72 -17.12 33.04
CA MET A 54 -29.38 -17.60 32.86
C MET A 54 -29.28 -18.85 33.72
N ALA A 55 -29.77 -19.96 33.19
CA ALA A 55 -29.16 -21.23 33.47
C ALA A 55 -27.70 -20.99 33.10
N ALA A 56 -26.88 -20.75 34.13
CA ALA A 56 -25.46 -20.74 33.99
C ALA A 56 -25.14 -22.07 33.31
N ARG A 57 -24.94 -22.04 31.99
CA ARG A 57 -24.17 -23.06 31.30
C ARG A 57 -22.80 -22.89 31.92
N ARG A 58 -22.61 -23.54 33.06
CA ARG A 58 -21.30 -23.83 33.61
C ARG A 58 -20.62 -24.54 32.47
N LEU A 59 -19.79 -23.81 31.75
CA LEU A 59 -18.87 -24.42 30.82
C LEU A 59 -18.19 -25.55 31.62
N PRO A 60 -18.12 -26.78 31.07
CA PRO A 60 -17.39 -27.82 31.76
C PRO A 60 -16.02 -27.22 32.08
N VAL A 61 -15.67 -27.20 33.37
CA VAL A 61 -14.29 -26.92 33.76
C VAL A 61 -13.50 -27.99 33.03
N VAL A 62 -12.85 -27.58 31.95
CA VAL A 62 -11.89 -28.41 31.23
C VAL A 62 -10.80 -28.64 32.27
N GLN A 63 -10.89 -29.75 33.00
CA GLN A 63 -9.79 -30.23 33.80
C GLN A 63 -8.67 -30.49 32.79
N HIS A 64 -7.71 -29.59 32.70
CA HIS A 64 -6.44 -29.86 32.05
C HIS A 64 -5.80 -31.00 32.85
N ARG A 65 -6.08 -32.25 32.45
CA ARG A 65 -5.53 -33.46 33.05
C ARG A 65 -4.15 -33.71 32.47
N THR A 66 -3.24 -32.76 32.66
CA THR A 66 -1.81 -33.06 32.60
C THR A 66 -1.42 -33.50 34.00
N PHE A 67 -1.05 -34.78 34.16
CA PHE A 67 -0.46 -35.33 35.39
C PHE A 67 0.99 -34.84 35.49
N MET A 68 1.17 -33.53 35.63
CA MET A 68 2.46 -32.95 35.95
C MET A 68 2.35 -32.38 37.37
N PRO A 69 3.33 -32.65 38.25
CA PRO A 69 3.32 -32.06 39.58
C PRO A 69 3.38 -30.52 39.46
N GLU A 70 2.72 -29.82 40.40
CA GLU A 70 2.77 -28.34 40.49
C GLU A 70 4.22 -27.84 40.48
N GLN A 71 5.14 -28.61 41.04
CA GLN A 71 6.59 -28.36 41.04
C GLN A 71 7.24 -28.25 39.65
N VAL A 72 6.55 -28.68 38.58
CA VAL A 72 7.07 -28.70 37.20
C VAL A 72 6.23 -27.84 36.25
N THR A 73 4.96 -27.59 36.57
CA THR A 73 4.03 -26.85 35.69
C THR A 73 3.25 -25.76 36.44
N GLY A 74 3.54 -25.58 37.71
CA GLY A 74 2.96 -24.53 38.52
C GLY A 74 3.39 -23.18 38.01
N ARG A 75 2.49 -22.21 38.17
CA ARG A 75 2.67 -20.89 37.59
C ARG A 75 3.91 -20.19 38.15
N LYS A 76 4.23 -20.44 39.42
CA LYS A 76 5.40 -19.87 40.09
C LYS A 76 6.70 -20.40 39.50
N GLU A 77 6.76 -21.70 39.21
CA GLU A 77 7.90 -22.36 38.61
C GLU A 77 8.10 -21.89 37.16
N ILE A 78 7.01 -21.65 36.42
CA ILE A 78 7.04 -21.06 35.08
C ILE A 78 7.53 -19.61 35.13
N ASP A 79 7.01 -18.79 36.06
CA ASP A 79 7.41 -17.40 36.24
C ASP A 79 8.88 -17.28 36.70
N GLU A 80 9.39 -18.27 37.46
CA GLU A 80 10.80 -18.35 37.87
C GLU A 80 11.72 -18.85 36.75
N GLN A 81 11.24 -19.79 35.93
CA GLN A 81 11.97 -20.29 34.76
C GLN A 81 12.03 -19.25 33.63
N TYR A 82 10.99 -18.42 33.49
CA TYR A 82 10.85 -17.40 32.45
C TYR A 82 10.43 -16.06 33.08
N PRO A 83 11.35 -15.37 33.79
CA PRO A 83 11.03 -14.08 34.37
C PRO A 83 10.65 -13.07 33.28
N ASP A 84 9.71 -12.18 33.59
CA ASP A 84 9.31 -11.10 32.69
C ASP A 84 10.51 -10.22 32.34
N PHE A 85 10.64 -9.88 31.05
CA PHE A 85 11.67 -8.97 30.59
C PHE A 85 11.51 -7.59 31.24
N PRO A 86 12.60 -6.91 31.62
CA PRO A 86 12.53 -5.57 32.19
C PRO A 86 11.86 -4.62 31.20
N THR A 87 10.81 -3.95 31.64
CA THR A 87 10.16 -2.89 30.86
C THR A 87 11.07 -1.67 30.86
N LEU A 88 11.76 -1.42 29.75
CA LEU A 88 12.59 -0.24 29.56
C LEU A 88 11.69 1.00 29.38
N SER A 89 12.11 2.14 29.94
CA SER A 89 11.40 3.39 29.70
C SER A 89 11.64 3.89 28.27
N GLU A 90 10.74 4.73 27.74
CA GLU A 90 10.86 5.30 26.39
C GLU A 90 12.16 6.10 26.18
N ALA A 91 12.75 6.61 27.27
CA ALA A 91 14.05 7.30 27.23
C ALA A 91 15.24 6.35 27.12
N GLU A 92 15.11 5.12 27.63
CA GLU A 92 16.16 4.09 27.62
C GLU A 92 16.09 3.24 26.35
N ASP A 93 14.89 3.03 25.82
CA ASP A 93 14.64 2.28 24.59
C ASP A 93 13.66 3.01 23.65
N PRO A 94 14.16 4.01 22.91
CA PRO A 94 13.36 4.72 21.91
C PRO A 94 12.88 3.82 20.76
N GLY A 95 13.56 2.68 20.53
CA GLY A 95 13.23 1.73 19.47
C GLY A 95 12.22 0.66 19.89
N GLN A 96 11.86 0.59 21.18
CA GLN A 96 11.06 -0.48 21.77
C GLN A 96 11.59 -1.88 21.40
N ASN A 97 12.91 -2.03 21.31
CA ASN A 97 13.59 -3.23 20.85
C ASN A 97 14.10 -4.12 22.00
N GLY A 98 13.74 -3.80 23.24
CA GLY A 98 14.12 -4.56 24.43
C GLY A 98 15.61 -4.43 24.78
N GLY A 99 16.26 -3.34 24.38
CA GLY A 99 17.69 -3.13 24.60
C GLY A 99 18.59 -3.91 23.64
N TYR A 100 18.03 -4.38 22.52
CA TYR A 100 18.80 -5.06 21.48
C TYR A 100 19.79 -4.09 20.80
N ILE A 101 21.04 -4.52 20.65
CA ILE A 101 22.07 -3.71 19.99
C ILE A 101 21.75 -3.67 18.50
N ASN A 102 21.17 -2.56 18.05
CA ASN A 102 20.73 -2.41 16.67
C ASN A 102 21.82 -1.74 15.81
N PRO A 103 22.55 -2.48 14.95
CA PRO A 103 23.51 -1.87 14.04
C PRO A 103 22.82 -0.97 13.02
N PRO A 104 23.57 -0.09 12.31
CA PRO A 104 23.00 0.76 11.26
C PRO A 104 22.23 -0.04 10.20
N ARG A 105 21.07 0.50 9.79
CA ARG A 105 20.20 -0.08 8.77
C ARG A 105 20.86 0.01 7.38
N ILE A 106 21.73 -0.94 7.06
CA ILE A 106 22.44 -1.03 5.78
C ILE A 106 22.19 -2.40 5.17
N LYS A 107 21.69 -2.42 3.92
CA LYS A 107 21.46 -3.67 3.20
C LYS A 107 22.77 -4.40 2.91
N ARG A 108 22.78 -5.72 3.10
CA ARG A 108 23.96 -6.59 2.84
C ARG A 108 24.49 -6.49 1.40
N GLN A 109 23.62 -6.14 0.46
CA GLN A 109 23.95 -5.90 -0.94
C GLN A 109 25.04 -4.82 -1.12
N PHE A 110 25.05 -3.78 -0.28
CA PHE A 110 26.01 -2.67 -0.36
C PHE A 110 27.33 -2.94 0.37
N ARG A 111 27.43 -4.06 1.09
CA ARG A 111 28.70 -4.49 1.67
C ARG A 111 29.65 -4.91 0.56
N ASP A 112 30.95 -4.72 0.79
CA ASP A 112 32.01 -5.06 -0.15
C ASP A 112 31.88 -6.52 -0.63
N PRO A 113 31.65 -6.76 -1.94
CA PRO A 113 31.54 -8.10 -2.49
C PRO A 113 32.84 -8.91 -2.43
N HIS A 114 34.00 -8.24 -2.35
CA HIS A 114 35.31 -8.87 -2.47
C HIS A 114 36.00 -9.10 -1.13
N SER A 115 35.38 -8.69 -0.02
CA SER A 115 35.93 -8.88 1.31
C SER A 115 35.89 -10.35 1.75
N ASP A 116 36.76 -10.71 2.70
CA ASP A 116 36.89 -12.08 3.19
C ASP A 116 35.84 -12.41 4.26
N TRP A 117 34.56 -12.46 3.86
CA TRP A 117 33.45 -12.83 4.76
C TRP A 117 33.49 -14.31 5.18
N TRP A 118 33.07 -14.62 6.40
CA TRP A 118 32.87 -16.00 6.87
C TRP A 118 31.75 -16.70 6.09
N ASP A 119 30.60 -16.04 5.97
CA ASP A 119 29.51 -16.43 5.07
C ASP A 119 29.60 -15.59 3.81
N LYS A 120 30.08 -16.20 2.72
CA LYS A 120 30.24 -15.54 1.42
C LYS A 120 28.93 -15.14 0.76
N GLN A 121 27.84 -15.87 1.03
CA GLN A 121 26.56 -15.63 0.37
C GLN A 121 25.85 -14.42 0.97
N GLU A 122 25.76 -14.37 2.31
CA GLU A 122 25.14 -13.25 3.04
C GLU A 122 26.11 -12.10 3.35
N ARG A 123 27.39 -12.24 2.97
CA ARG A 123 28.45 -11.27 3.27
C ARG A 123 28.50 -10.94 4.77
N ARG A 124 28.56 -11.98 5.60
CA ARG A 124 28.45 -11.94 7.07
C ARG A 124 29.67 -12.53 7.75
N ASN A 125 30.12 -11.90 8.83
CA ASN A 125 31.08 -12.50 9.75
C ASN A 125 30.38 -13.18 10.94
N TYR A 126 31.00 -14.23 11.47
CA TYR A 126 30.49 -14.91 12.64
C TYR A 126 30.51 -13.98 13.87
N GLY A 127 29.41 -13.93 14.62
CA GLY A 127 29.30 -13.10 15.83
C GLY A 127 29.09 -11.60 15.61
N GLU A 128 28.92 -11.14 14.36
CA GLU A 128 28.53 -9.74 14.11
C GLU A 128 27.10 -9.48 14.63
N PRO A 129 26.81 -8.33 15.27
CA PRO A 129 25.45 -7.93 15.60
C PRO A 129 24.59 -7.87 14.34
N VAL A 130 23.38 -8.40 14.42
CA VAL A 130 22.43 -8.48 13.32
C VAL A 130 21.40 -7.36 13.52
N HIS A 131 20.99 -6.69 12.44
CA HIS A 131 19.91 -5.70 12.53
C HIS A 131 18.58 -6.42 12.80
N GLU A 132 17.67 -5.77 13.53
CA GLU A 132 16.35 -6.36 13.81
C GLU A 132 15.60 -6.77 12.53
N ASP A 133 15.59 -5.88 11.52
CA ASP A 133 14.99 -6.12 10.20
C ASP A 133 15.95 -6.81 9.22
N ASN A 134 16.74 -7.77 9.70
CA ASN A 134 17.69 -8.48 8.85
C ASN A 134 17.01 -9.35 7.76
N ASP A 135 15.74 -9.66 7.90
CA ASP A 135 14.93 -10.29 6.85
C ASP A 135 14.77 -9.37 5.62
N ILE A 136 14.61 -8.06 5.84
CA ILE A 136 14.51 -7.05 4.78
C ILE A 136 15.90 -6.58 4.33
N LEU A 137 16.89 -6.53 5.22
CA LEU A 137 18.26 -6.14 4.88
C LEU A 137 19.14 -7.30 4.35
N GLY A 138 18.57 -8.51 4.32
CA GLY A 138 19.19 -9.74 3.83
C GLY A 138 19.72 -9.65 2.40
N MET A 139 20.61 -10.55 2.00
CA MET A 139 21.00 -10.66 0.58
C MET A 139 19.83 -11.14 -0.29
N PHE A 140 18.98 -12.02 0.26
CA PHE A 140 17.82 -12.58 -0.45
C PHE A 140 16.59 -11.65 -0.50
N SER A 141 16.69 -10.44 0.04
CA SER A 141 15.60 -9.47 -0.06
C SER A 141 15.64 -8.71 -1.41
N PRO A 142 14.52 -8.09 -1.84
CA PRO A 142 14.42 -7.41 -3.13
C PRO A 142 15.57 -6.44 -3.39
N TYR A 143 16.25 -6.58 -4.53
CA TYR A 143 17.45 -5.82 -4.88
C TYR A 143 17.21 -4.31 -4.87
N GLU A 144 18.13 -3.56 -4.25
CA GLU A 144 18.03 -2.11 -4.15
C GLU A 144 18.87 -1.44 -5.25
N TYR A 145 18.24 -0.56 -6.03
CA TYR A 145 18.88 0.16 -7.12
C TYR A 145 19.21 1.60 -6.71
N THR A 146 20.48 2.01 -6.83
CA THR A 146 20.96 3.34 -6.38
C THR A 146 21.10 4.38 -7.49
N TRP A 147 21.04 3.95 -8.76
CA TRP A 147 21.28 4.82 -9.91
C TRP A 147 20.10 5.76 -10.23
N VAL A 148 18.89 5.43 -9.79
CA VAL A 148 17.69 6.24 -9.98
C VAL A 148 16.86 6.26 -8.69
N SER A 149 16.30 7.41 -8.33
CA SER A 149 15.38 7.48 -7.19
C SER A 149 14.04 6.83 -7.54
N PRO A 150 13.34 6.19 -6.58
CA PRO A 150 12.06 5.51 -6.84
C PRO A 150 11.02 6.40 -7.52
N ALA A 151 10.93 7.67 -7.10
CA ALA A 151 10.01 8.64 -7.68
C ALA A 151 10.31 8.91 -9.16
N LYS A 152 11.59 9.06 -9.53
CA LYS A 152 11.99 9.25 -10.92
C LYS A 152 11.76 7.99 -11.75
N GLY A 153 12.04 6.81 -11.20
CA GLY A 153 11.78 5.53 -11.87
C GLY A 153 10.29 5.35 -12.17
N LEU A 154 9.42 5.61 -11.19
CA LEU A 154 7.97 5.53 -11.36
C LEU A 154 7.47 6.53 -12.41
N PHE A 155 7.99 7.76 -12.38
CA PHE A 155 7.65 8.78 -13.37
C PHE A 155 8.02 8.34 -14.79
N GLN A 156 9.24 7.82 -15.00
CA GLN A 156 9.68 7.36 -16.31
C GLN A 156 8.83 6.19 -16.84
N ILE A 157 8.52 5.22 -15.98
CA ILE A 157 7.64 4.09 -16.33
C ILE A 157 6.23 4.59 -16.64
N GLY A 158 5.69 5.48 -15.82
CA GLY A 158 4.38 6.09 -16.03
C GLY A 158 4.30 6.85 -17.36
N CYS A 159 5.31 7.66 -17.68
CA CYS A 159 5.42 8.33 -18.98
C CYS A 159 5.48 7.33 -20.13
N PHE A 160 6.29 6.27 -20.03
CA PHE A 160 6.36 5.24 -21.07
C PHE A 160 5.01 4.56 -21.32
N VAL A 161 4.32 4.15 -20.26
CA VAL A 161 3.00 3.51 -20.38
C VAL A 161 1.99 4.50 -20.97
N ALA A 162 1.99 5.74 -20.49
CA ALA A 162 1.07 6.77 -20.96
C ALA A 162 1.29 7.14 -22.43
N THR A 163 2.54 7.21 -22.91
CA THR A 163 2.83 7.52 -24.32
C THR A 163 2.44 6.36 -25.23
N VAL A 164 2.75 5.12 -24.85
CA VAL A 164 2.40 3.93 -25.65
C VAL A 164 0.88 3.78 -25.74
N LEU A 165 0.19 3.79 -24.59
CA LEU A 165 -1.28 3.65 -24.57
C LEU A 165 -1.98 4.88 -25.17
N GLY A 166 -1.45 6.08 -24.95
CA GLY A 166 -1.95 7.31 -25.55
C GLY A 166 -1.85 7.26 -27.08
N LEU A 167 -0.71 6.80 -27.62
CA LEU A 167 -0.55 6.62 -29.06
C LEU A 167 -1.52 5.57 -29.61
N CYS A 168 -1.64 4.40 -28.98
CA CYS A 168 -2.61 3.38 -29.39
C CYS A 168 -4.04 3.90 -29.37
N PHE A 169 -4.40 4.69 -28.36
CA PHE A 169 -5.71 5.33 -28.26
C PHE A 169 -5.95 6.32 -29.39
N VAL A 170 -5.00 7.21 -29.67
CA VAL A 170 -5.09 8.18 -30.77
C VAL A 170 -5.25 7.45 -32.10
N ILE A 171 -4.41 6.45 -32.37
CA ILE A 171 -4.50 5.63 -33.59
C ILE A 171 -5.91 5.03 -33.69
N LYS A 172 -6.42 4.41 -32.63
CA LYS A 172 -7.77 3.82 -32.64
C LYS A 172 -8.87 4.83 -32.97
N GLN A 173 -8.74 6.10 -32.56
CA GLN A 173 -9.72 7.14 -32.87
C GLN A 173 -9.58 7.71 -34.29
N THR A 174 -8.36 7.79 -34.81
CA THR A 174 -8.08 8.40 -36.11
C THR A 174 -8.05 7.41 -37.27
N TYR A 175 -7.94 6.12 -36.99
CA TYR A 175 -7.84 5.10 -38.02
C TYR A 175 -9.20 4.95 -38.73
N PRO A 176 -9.22 4.98 -40.07
CA PRO A 176 -10.46 4.85 -40.81
C PRO A 176 -11.04 3.44 -40.63
N ASP A 177 -12.37 3.36 -40.66
CA ASP A 177 -13.07 2.08 -40.61
C ASP A 177 -12.69 1.19 -41.80
N GLN A 178 -12.82 -0.12 -41.57
CA GLN A 178 -12.52 -1.12 -42.59
C GLN A 178 -13.46 -0.96 -43.79
N VAL A 179 -12.88 -0.84 -45.00
CA VAL A 179 -13.63 -0.61 -46.25
C VAL A 179 -14.54 -1.79 -46.61
N SER A 180 -14.26 -2.99 -46.11
CA SER A 180 -15.07 -4.16 -46.39
C SER A 180 -16.27 -4.24 -45.45
N TYR A 181 -17.44 -4.50 -46.03
CA TYR A 181 -18.63 -4.82 -45.26
C TYR A 181 -18.42 -6.12 -44.45
N PRO A 182 -18.81 -6.16 -43.16
CA PRO A 182 -18.77 -7.37 -42.36
C PRO A 182 -19.53 -8.52 -43.00
N ARG A 183 -18.98 -9.74 -42.90
CA ARG A 183 -19.57 -10.93 -43.52
C ARG A 183 -20.95 -11.21 -42.95
N GLU A 184 -21.93 -11.30 -43.85
CA GLU A 184 -23.28 -11.69 -43.52
C GLU A 184 -23.45 -13.21 -43.62
N PHE A 185 -24.36 -13.72 -42.80
CA PHE A 185 -24.73 -15.13 -42.84
C PHE A 185 -26.24 -15.33 -42.84
N GLU A 186 -26.69 -16.39 -43.50
CA GLU A 186 -28.10 -16.74 -43.62
C GLU A 186 -28.72 -16.96 -42.22
N GLY A 187 -29.80 -16.24 -41.93
CA GLY A 187 -30.49 -16.31 -40.64
C GLY A 187 -29.64 -15.93 -39.41
N GLY A 188 -28.46 -15.34 -39.58
CA GLY A 188 -27.55 -14.97 -38.49
C GLY A 188 -26.97 -16.15 -37.70
N LEU A 189 -26.94 -17.34 -38.31
CA LEU A 189 -26.53 -18.61 -37.69
C LEU A 189 -27.19 -18.90 -36.33
N VAL A 190 -28.43 -18.43 -36.13
CA VAL A 190 -29.09 -18.52 -34.82
C VAL A 190 -29.26 -19.98 -34.37
N LYS A 191 -29.48 -20.92 -35.30
CA LYS A 191 -29.62 -22.35 -34.97
C LYS A 191 -28.29 -22.96 -34.55
N GLU A 192 -27.22 -22.57 -35.21
CA GLU A 192 -25.87 -23.09 -35.06
C GLU A 192 -25.16 -22.50 -33.83
N LEU A 193 -25.47 -21.25 -33.47
CA LEU A 193 -24.86 -20.52 -32.35
C LEU A 193 -25.52 -20.80 -30.99
N GLY A 194 -26.58 -21.61 -30.93
CA GLY A 194 -27.21 -22.01 -29.66
C GLY A 194 -28.65 -21.51 -29.47
N GLY A 195 -29.33 -21.08 -30.53
CA GLY A 195 -30.75 -20.75 -30.52
C GLY A 195 -31.04 -19.32 -30.04
N ALA A 196 -32.30 -19.08 -29.64
CA ALA A 196 -32.84 -17.75 -29.36
C ALA A 196 -32.16 -16.96 -28.22
N GLY A 197 -31.24 -17.59 -27.46
CA GLY A 197 -30.49 -16.95 -26.38
C GLY A 197 -29.02 -16.62 -26.71
N ALA A 198 -28.53 -17.00 -27.90
CA ALA A 198 -27.13 -16.80 -28.28
C ALA A 198 -26.91 -15.47 -29.03
N LEU A 199 -25.69 -14.92 -28.91
CA LEU A 199 -25.27 -13.79 -29.75
C LEU A 199 -25.24 -14.23 -31.22
N ARG A 200 -26.20 -13.72 -31.99
CA ARG A 200 -26.33 -14.01 -33.42
C ARG A 200 -25.20 -13.38 -34.24
N ALA A 201 -24.85 -14.01 -35.35
CA ALA A 201 -24.05 -13.38 -36.39
C ALA A 201 -24.88 -12.33 -37.16
N ARG A 202 -24.20 -11.44 -37.88
CA ARG A 202 -24.85 -10.46 -38.76
C ARG A 202 -25.60 -11.19 -39.89
N LYS A 203 -26.81 -10.72 -40.20
CA LYS A 203 -27.63 -11.22 -41.31
C LYS A 203 -27.91 -10.10 -42.32
N ALA A 204 -28.28 -10.47 -43.53
CA ALA A 204 -28.76 -9.52 -44.53
C ALA A 204 -29.96 -8.72 -44.01
N GLY A 205 -29.92 -7.40 -44.20
CA GLY A 205 -30.96 -6.46 -43.76
C GLY A 205 -30.82 -5.96 -42.32
N ASP A 206 -29.72 -6.29 -41.64
CA ASP A 206 -29.32 -5.57 -40.44
C ASP A 206 -28.86 -4.15 -40.78
N ALA A 207 -28.94 -3.22 -39.82
CA ALA A 207 -28.43 -1.87 -40.01
C ALA A 207 -26.93 -1.88 -40.30
N ASP A 208 -26.50 -1.01 -41.21
CA ASP A 208 -25.09 -0.79 -41.53
C ASP A 208 -24.29 -0.41 -40.27
N PRO A 209 -23.05 -0.90 -40.14
CA PRO A 209 -22.17 -0.61 -39.00
C PRO A 209 -21.79 0.87 -38.91
#